data_AF-A0A961M0R0-F1
#
_entry.id   AF-A0A961M0R0-F1
#
_cell.length_a   1.000
_cell.length_b   1.000
_cell.length_c   1.000
_cell.angle_alpha   90.00
_cell.angle_beta   90.00
_cell.angle_gamma   90.00
#
_symmetry.space_group_name_H-M   'P 1'
#
loop_
_entity.id
_entity.type
_entity.pdbx_description
1 polymer ?
#
loop_
_entity_poly.entity_id
_entity_poly.type
_entity_poly.pdbx_seq_one_letter_code
_entity_poly.pdbx_strand_id
1 'polypeptide(L)'
;MRIGLYPGTFDPLTLGHMDIITRACALVDRLVIGVAINRDKGPLFTLDERVAMVEGQTAALSERTGVEIVAHPFENLLIDCARDVNAGVIIRGLRAVADFEYEFQMVGMNRALDDKIETVFL
;
A
#
# COMPACT_ATOMS: atom_id res chain seq x y z
N MET A 1 -2.85 10.63 14.84
CA MET A 1 -3.10 10.48 13.40
C MET A 1 -2.72 9.08 13.01
N ARG A 2 -3.66 8.28 12.50
CA ARG A 2 -3.43 6.92 12.01
C ARG A 2 -2.98 7.02 10.56
N ILE A 3 -1.73 6.62 10.29
CA ILE A 3 -1.17 6.57 8.93
C ILE A 3 -1.15 5.11 8.48
N GLY A 4 -1.83 4.83 7.37
CA GLY A 4 -1.81 3.53 6.70
C GLY A 4 -0.86 3.52 5.51
N LEU A 5 -0.19 2.40 5.28
CA LEU A 5 0.58 2.12 4.07
C LEU A 5 -0.12 0.99 3.31
N TYR A 6 -0.54 1.23 2.07
CA TYR A 6 -0.98 0.19 1.15
C TYR A 6 0.11 -0.05 0.07
N PRO A 7 0.96 -1.07 0.24
CA PRO A 7 2.06 -1.32 -0.67
C PRO A 7 1.66 -2.23 -1.83
N GLY A 8 2.23 -1.98 -3.01
CA GLY A 8 2.03 -2.81 -4.20
C GLY A 8 2.87 -2.36 -5.39
N THR A 9 2.93 -3.20 -6.42
CA THR A 9 3.55 -2.78 -7.70
C THR A 9 2.64 -1.81 -8.45
N PHE A 10 1.32 -2.03 -8.40
CA PHE A 10 0.32 -1.23 -9.13
C PHE A 10 0.61 -1.12 -10.64
N ASP A 11 0.76 -2.27 -11.29
CA ASP A 11 1.17 -2.39 -12.70
C ASP A 11 0.08 -3.10 -13.54
N PRO A 12 -1.01 -2.41 -13.93
CA PRO A 12 -1.41 -1.05 -13.53
C PRO A 12 -2.22 -1.03 -12.22
N LEU A 13 -2.60 0.18 -11.77
CA LEU A 13 -3.64 0.35 -10.77
C LEU A 13 -4.99 -0.17 -11.33
N THR A 14 -5.76 -0.90 -10.51
CA THR A 14 -6.97 -1.63 -10.94
C THR A 14 -8.15 -1.27 -10.05
N LEU A 15 -9.37 -1.64 -10.47
CA LEU A 15 -10.57 -1.44 -9.64
C LEU A 15 -10.51 -2.23 -8.32
N GLY A 16 -9.85 -3.39 -8.29
CA GLY A 16 -9.63 -4.13 -7.04
C GLY A 16 -8.71 -3.37 -6.09
N HIS A 17 -7.66 -2.71 -6.61
CA HIS A 17 -6.83 -1.82 -5.79
C HIS A 17 -7.64 -0.62 -5.27
N MET A 18 -8.47 -0.01 -6.13
CA MET A 18 -9.31 1.13 -5.75
C MET A 18 -10.36 0.77 -4.69
N ASP A 19 -10.88 -0.45 -4.69
CA ASP A 19 -11.77 -0.95 -3.62
C ASP A 19 -11.04 -0.98 -2.27
N ILE A 20 -9.84 -1.56 -2.23
CA ILE A 20 -9.00 -1.60 -1.02
C ILE A 20 -8.64 -0.19 -0.55
N ILE A 21 -8.25 0.71 -1.45
CA ILE A 21 -7.94 2.11 -1.13
C ILE A 21 -9.17 2.81 -0.54
N THR A 22 -10.35 2.61 -1.13
CA THR A 22 -11.60 3.19 -0.63
C THR A 22 -11.94 2.69 0.77
N ARG A 23 -11.81 1.38 1.01
CA ARG A 23 -12.08 0.77 2.32
C ARG A 23 -11.03 1.19 3.36
N ALA A 24 -9.77 1.32 2.95
CA ALA A 24 -8.68 1.80 3.80
C ALA A 24 -8.93 3.23 4.31
N CYS A 25 -9.50 4.11 3.48
CA CYS A 25 -9.85 5.48 3.88
C CYS A 25 -10.86 5.54 5.05
N ALA A 26 -11.62 4.48 5.32
CA ALA A 26 -12.50 4.42 6.49
C ALA A 26 -11.77 4.09 7.81
N LEU A 27 -10.50 3.66 7.73
CA LEU A 27 -9.72 3.15 8.88
C LEU A 27 -8.58 4.08 9.31
N VAL A 28 -8.13 4.97 8.42
CA VAL A 28 -6.94 5.81 8.62
C VAL A 28 -7.22 7.28 8.36
N ASP A 29 -6.42 8.15 8.99
CA ASP A 29 -6.51 9.59 8.80
C ASP A 29 -5.68 10.04 7.58
N ARG A 30 -4.67 9.24 7.19
CA ARG A 30 -3.81 9.44 6.03
C ARG A 30 -3.45 8.10 5.42
N LEU A 31 -3.52 7.99 4.10
CA LEU A 31 -3.22 6.77 3.36
C LEU A 31 -2.05 7.00 2.40
N VAL A 32 -0.98 6.24 2.59
CA VAL A 32 0.17 6.22 1.71
C VAL A 32 0.08 4.99 0.80
N ILE A 33 0.16 5.20 -0.51
CA ILE A 33 0.20 4.14 -1.51
C ILE A 33 1.66 3.89 -1.85
N GLY A 34 2.24 2.83 -1.29
CA GLY A 34 3.63 2.46 -1.50
C GLY A 34 3.83 1.81 -2.85
N VAL A 35 4.41 2.52 -3.82
CA VAL A 35 4.64 2.01 -5.18
C VAL A 35 6.02 1.38 -5.26
N ALA A 36 6.07 0.04 -5.21
CA ALA A 36 7.33 -0.70 -5.24
C ALA A 36 7.98 -0.62 -6.63
N ILE A 37 9.31 -0.43 -6.68
CA ILE A 37 10.04 -0.37 -7.95
C ILE A 37 10.03 -1.70 -8.71
N ASN A 38 10.18 -2.84 -7.99
CA ASN A 38 10.16 -4.22 -8.48
C ASN A 38 10.91 -4.45 -9.82
N ARG A 39 12.18 -3.97 -9.91
CA ARG A 39 13.00 -4.07 -11.14
C ARG A 39 13.11 -5.51 -11.67
N ASP A 40 13.26 -6.48 -10.78
CA ASP A 40 13.44 -7.90 -11.15
C ASP A 40 12.22 -8.52 -11.84
N LYS A 41 11.04 -7.90 -11.71
CA LYS A 41 9.78 -8.41 -12.31
C LYS A 41 9.47 -7.80 -13.67
N GLY A 42 10.25 -6.83 -14.15
CA GLY A 42 10.06 -6.19 -15.45
C GLY A 42 8.66 -5.60 -15.64
N PRO A 43 8.24 -4.60 -14.82
CA PRO A 43 6.90 -4.03 -14.89
C PRO A 43 6.59 -3.44 -16.28
N LEU A 44 5.32 -3.51 -16.67
CA LEU A 44 4.82 -2.98 -17.94
C LEU A 44 4.94 -1.45 -18.01
N PHE A 45 4.66 -0.78 -16.89
CA PHE A 45 4.78 0.66 -16.75
C PHE A 45 5.99 1.06 -15.90
N THR A 46 6.60 2.19 -16.28
CA THR A 46 7.67 2.82 -15.49
C THR A 46 7.17 3.19 -14.10
N LEU A 47 8.11 3.38 -13.16
CA LEU A 47 7.75 3.80 -11.80
C LEU A 47 6.96 5.12 -11.81
N ASP A 48 7.42 6.09 -12.59
CA ASP A 48 6.79 7.40 -12.70
C ASP A 48 5.37 7.31 -13.29
N GLU A 49 5.16 6.48 -14.30
CA GLU A 49 3.82 6.24 -14.86
C GLU A 49 2.88 5.62 -13.82
N ARG A 50 3.36 4.65 -13.03
CA ARG A 50 2.54 4.01 -11.98
C ARG A 50 2.22 4.97 -10.84
N VAL A 51 3.16 5.81 -10.43
CA VAL A 51 2.94 6.88 -9.45
C VAL A 51 1.89 7.86 -9.98
N ALA A 52 2.03 8.34 -11.22
CA ALA A 52 1.07 9.24 -11.83
C ALA A 52 -0.34 8.62 -11.98
N MET A 53 -0.43 7.33 -12.28
CA MET A 53 -1.70 6.61 -12.30
C MET A 53 -2.37 6.59 -10.93
N VAL A 54 -1.60 6.33 -9.86
CA VAL A 54 -2.11 6.35 -8.49
C VAL A 54 -2.63 7.73 -8.15
N GLU A 55 -1.80 8.77 -8.30
CA GLU A 55 -2.18 10.15 -7.97
C GLU A 55 -3.44 10.59 -8.73
N GLY A 56 -3.48 10.34 -10.04
CA GLY A 56 -4.62 10.72 -10.88
C GLY A 56 -5.91 10.00 -10.52
N GLN A 57 -5.85 8.71 -10.14
CA GLN A 57 -7.04 7.93 -9.78
C GLN A 57 -7.50 8.16 -8.34
N THR A 58 -6.60 8.52 -7.42
CA THR A 58 -6.94 8.73 -6.00
C THR A 58 -7.29 10.17 -5.65
N ALA A 59 -7.00 11.16 -6.49
CA ALA A 59 -7.26 12.57 -6.21
C ALA A 59 -8.73 12.85 -5.83
N ALA A 60 -9.68 12.46 -6.68
CA ALA A 60 -11.11 12.65 -6.42
C ALA A 60 -11.61 11.86 -5.19
N LEU A 61 -10.99 10.72 -4.88
CA LEU A 61 -11.30 9.95 -3.68
C LEU A 61 -10.80 10.66 -2.42
N SER A 62 -9.60 11.23 -2.46
CA SER A 62 -9.01 12.02 -1.36
C SER A 62 -9.90 13.22 -1.04
N GLU A 63 -10.33 13.98 -2.05
CA GLU A 63 -11.27 15.10 -1.87
C GLU A 63 -12.60 14.66 -1.27
N ARG A 64 -13.18 13.56 -1.77
CA ARG A 64 -14.48 13.06 -1.32
C ARG A 64 -14.46 12.51 0.12
N THR A 65 -13.36 11.88 0.52
CA THR A 65 -13.25 11.24 1.85
C THR A 65 -12.66 12.17 2.90
N GLY A 66 -11.95 13.22 2.50
CA GLY A 66 -11.17 14.08 3.40
C GLY A 66 -9.88 13.43 3.90
N VAL A 67 -9.55 12.22 3.46
CA VAL A 67 -8.31 11.52 3.80
C VAL A 67 -7.24 11.92 2.79
N GLU A 68 -6.07 12.33 3.28
CA GLU A 68 -4.91 12.60 2.42
C GLU A 68 -4.40 11.28 1.84
N ILE A 69 -4.46 11.13 0.51
CA ILE A 69 -3.93 9.96 -0.21
C ILE A 69 -2.72 10.40 -1.02
N VAL A 70 -1.56 9.79 -0.74
CA VAL A 70 -0.30 10.12 -1.43
C VAL A 70 0.36 8.88 -2.00
N ALA A 71 0.89 8.98 -3.22
CA ALA A 71 1.75 7.96 -3.79
C ALA A 71 3.18 8.13 -3.23
N HIS A 72 3.82 7.01 -2.86
CA HIS A 72 5.20 7.02 -2.37
C HIS A 72 6.00 5.92 -3.06
N PRO A 73 6.86 6.26 -4.03
CA PRO A 73 7.75 5.28 -4.65
C PRO A 73 8.79 4.79 -3.62
N PHE A 74 9.07 3.48 -3.61
CA PHE A 74 10.11 2.92 -2.74
C PHE A 74 10.82 1.71 -3.37
N GLU A 75 12.05 1.48 -2.90
CA GLU A 75 12.90 0.35 -3.32
C GLU A 75 13.48 -0.45 -2.14
N ASN A 76 13.34 0.03 -0.91
CA ASN A 76 13.80 -0.62 0.31
C ASN A 76 12.80 -1.67 0.83
N LEU A 77 13.08 -2.24 2.01
CA LEU A 77 12.16 -3.18 2.66
C LEU A 77 10.84 -2.49 2.98
N LEU A 78 9.74 -3.24 2.90
CA LEU A 78 8.41 -2.75 3.21
C LEU A 78 8.33 -2.12 4.62
N ILE A 79 8.99 -2.75 5.60
CA ILE A 79 8.99 -2.24 6.98
C ILE A 79 9.72 -0.91 7.10
N ASP A 80 10.76 -0.68 6.29
CA ASP A 80 11.50 0.57 6.28
C ASP A 80 10.70 1.66 5.58
N CYS A 81 10.06 1.36 4.45
CA CYS A 81 9.09 2.26 3.82
C CYS A 81 7.96 2.66 4.80
N ALA A 82 7.47 1.71 5.62
CA ALA A 82 6.46 2.02 6.63
C ALA A 82 6.98 3.00 7.68
N ARG A 83 8.24 2.86 8.13
CA ARG A 83 8.89 3.81 9.04
C ARG A 83 9.11 5.17 8.39
N ASP A 84 9.59 5.20 7.16
CA ASP A 84 9.88 6.42 6.40
C ASP A 84 8.66 7.34 6.29
N VAL A 85 7.47 6.73 6.12
CA VAL A 85 6.20 7.46 6.01
C VAL A 85 5.43 7.55 7.33
N ASN A 86 6.03 7.09 8.44
CA ASN A 86 5.45 7.01 9.78
C ASN A 86 4.12 6.21 9.84
N ALA A 87 3.98 5.19 8.99
CA ALA A 87 2.84 4.29 9.01
C ALA A 87 2.87 3.36 10.22
N GLY A 88 1.78 3.34 10.97
CA GLY A 88 1.55 2.38 12.06
C GLY A 88 0.77 1.15 11.61
N VAL A 89 0.23 1.18 10.37
CA VAL A 89 -0.58 0.09 9.81
C VAL A 89 -0.16 -0.17 8.37
N ILE A 90 0.12 -1.42 8.04
CA ILE A 90 0.24 -1.92 6.67
C ILE A 90 -1.09 -2.54 6.28
N ILE A 91 -1.67 -2.09 5.18
CA ILE A 91 -2.93 -2.59 4.63
C ILE A 91 -2.60 -3.54 3.49
N ARG A 92 -3.26 -4.71 3.44
CA ARG A 92 -3.10 -5.70 2.36
C ARG A 92 -4.46 -6.17 1.90
N GLY A 93 -4.59 -6.49 0.61
CA GLY A 93 -5.80 -7.14 0.09
C GLY A 93 -5.62 -8.65 0.05
N LEU A 94 -6.62 -9.42 0.47
CA LEU A 94 -6.65 -10.88 0.29
C LEU A 94 -7.72 -11.26 -0.73
N ARG A 95 -7.32 -11.93 -1.82
CA ARG A 95 -8.26 -12.30 -2.89
C ARG A 95 -8.56 -13.79 -2.90
N ALA A 96 -7.54 -14.62 -2.69
CA ALA A 96 -7.67 -16.07 -2.68
C ALA A 96 -6.97 -16.69 -1.47
N VAL A 97 -7.34 -17.93 -1.14
CA VAL A 97 -6.72 -18.70 -0.04
C VAL A 97 -5.20 -18.84 -0.24
N ALA A 98 -4.72 -18.93 -1.48
CA ALA A 98 -3.28 -19.00 -1.78
C ALA A 98 -2.52 -17.71 -1.42
N ASP A 99 -3.18 -16.54 -1.44
CA ASP A 99 -2.55 -15.29 -0.99
C ASP A 99 -2.30 -15.35 0.52
N PHE A 100 -3.17 -16.02 1.28
CA PHE A 100 -3.09 -16.05 2.74
C PHE A 100 -1.81 -16.70 3.26
N GLU A 101 -1.37 -17.83 2.72
CA GLU A 101 -0.16 -18.50 3.21
C GLU A 101 1.09 -17.63 3.04
N TYR A 102 1.22 -17.00 1.86
CA TYR A 102 2.30 -16.08 1.56
C TYR A 102 2.25 -14.83 2.48
N GLU A 103 1.09 -14.20 2.60
CA GLU A 103 0.91 -13.01 3.43
C GLU A 103 1.12 -13.31 4.92
N PHE A 104 0.68 -14.48 5.40
CA PHE A 104 0.85 -14.88 6.79
C PHE A 104 2.33 -15.00 7.18
N GLN A 105 3.16 -15.55 6.28
CA GLN A 105 4.61 -15.58 6.47
C GLN A 105 5.21 -14.17 6.53
N MET A 106 4.81 -13.28 5.60
CA MET A 106 5.31 -11.90 5.60
C MET A 106 4.92 -11.14 6.87
N VAL A 107 3.71 -11.35 7.39
CA VAL A 107 3.27 -10.73 8.66
C VAL A 107 4.18 -11.15 9.81
N GLY A 108 4.49 -12.44 9.92
CA GLY A 108 5.40 -12.95 10.94
C GLY A 108 6.79 -12.32 10.85
N MET A 109 7.33 -12.18 9.63
CA MET A 109 8.64 -11.55 9.39
C MET A 109 8.63 -10.05 9.72
N ASN A 110 7.63 -9.30 9.25
CA ASN A 110 7.52 -7.87 9.51
C ASN A 110 7.35 -7.59 11.00
N ARG A 111 6.54 -8.40 11.71
CA ARG A 111 6.36 -8.27 13.17
C ARG A 111 7.65 -8.56 13.94
N ALA A 112 8.50 -9.47 13.45
CA ALA A 112 9.81 -9.71 14.05
C ALA A 112 10.79 -8.54 13.83
N LEU A 113 10.62 -7.78 12.73
CA LEU A 113 11.42 -6.60 12.43
C LEU A 113 10.93 -5.33 13.14
N ASP A 114 9.62 -5.19 13.32
CA ASP A 114 8.98 -4.11 14.07
C ASP A 114 7.59 -4.55 14.57
N ASP A 115 7.44 -4.70 15.88
CA ASP A 115 6.16 -5.12 16.48
C ASP A 115 5.19 -3.96 16.72
N LYS A 116 5.59 -2.71 16.40
CA LYS A 116 4.73 -1.52 16.51
C LYS A 116 3.92 -1.27 15.24
N ILE A 117 4.29 -1.91 14.13
CA ILE A 117 3.62 -1.78 12.84
C ILE A 117 2.71 -2.99 12.65
N GLU A 118 1.40 -2.75 12.65
CA GLU A 118 0.41 -3.81 12.51
C GLU A 118 0.05 -4.05 11.03
N THR A 119 -0.31 -5.28 10.68
CA THR A 119 -0.81 -5.60 9.33
C THR A 119 -2.30 -5.91 9.38
N VAL A 120 -3.07 -5.24 8.54
CA VAL A 120 -4.53 -5.40 8.40
C VAL A 120 -4.85 -5.88 7.00
N PHE A 121 -5.63 -6.97 6.92
CA PHE A 121 -6.14 -7.48 5.66
C PHE A 121 -7.56 -6.97 5.39
N LEU A 122 -7.79 -6.50 4.18
CA LEU A 122 -9.08 -6.07 3.65
C LEU A 122 -9.54 -6.97 2.52
#